data_AF-A0A2S8GFC2-F1
#
_entry.id   AF-A0A2S8GFC2-F1
#
_cell.length_a   1.000
_cell.length_b   1.000
_cell.length_c   1.000
_cell.angle_alpha   90.00
_cell.angle_beta   90.00
_cell.angle_gamma   90.00
#
_symmetry.space_group_name_H-M   'P 1'
#
loop_
_entity.id
_entity.type
_entity.pdbx_description
1 polymer ?
#
loop_
_entity_poly.entity_id
_entity_poly.type
_entity_poly.pdbx_seq_one_letter_code
_entity_poly.pdbx_strand_id
1 'polypeptide(L)'
;MRILSASTTVAESPAPSQPGKKKENALVLWLSQRFQGSAGWMCSLIFHMALVLALGLWILRDDRAEGPPGIILGEAQPDVPITVVPKWQPKVADIQGDVINDSTFAVQEMADQLAKTAPSETPSSAIPAPAFEFSDSATMTYVPPAGAGGFAGRDPANQLGLLQQRGGSPATQDAVERALAWIAAQQNDDGHWDFNHRNGPQGARATDPGTANAIMGATGLALLPFLGKGYTHVKESPYQETVTKGLYYLRTHMIVSDRGGDMTGGSPFGMYCHGLASIALCEAYAMTEDPDLRQDAQEAIKFIEFAQHGAGGWRYQPGEPGDTSVFGWQLMALKSALIGGLQVSSPRIGLAEHFLDTVQTDQGAYYGYQRPGKQPTTSSIGLLSRMYLGWRRDDPRLIRGAKFLATEGPSKRDMYYNYYATNVMAHRGGPEWTKWNDELSNYLVKSQSNRLYEAGSWRFDDPYLEEGGRLYTTCLAAMILEVYYRHMPLYSDQSIEFAF
;
A
#
# COMPACT_ATOMS: atom_id res chain seq x y z
N MET A 1 64.22 -1.47 68.09
CA MET A 1 65.15 -1.92 69.15
C MET A 1 64.41 -2.95 70.01
N ARG A 2 64.97 -4.18 70.08
CA ARG A 2 64.66 -5.31 70.99
C ARG A 2 63.27 -5.98 70.87
N ILE A 3 63.20 -7.20 70.29
CA ILE A 3 63.48 -8.54 70.88
C ILE A 3 62.32 -8.96 71.80
N LEU A 4 61.38 -9.78 71.33
CA LEU A 4 61.34 -11.26 71.41
C LEU A 4 61.50 -11.83 72.84
N SER A 5 60.47 -12.50 73.34
CA SER A 5 60.67 -13.73 74.13
C SER A 5 59.51 -14.68 73.91
N ALA A 6 59.83 -15.81 73.29
CA ALA A 6 59.00 -17.00 73.25
C ALA A 6 59.08 -17.74 74.60
N SER A 7 58.02 -18.48 74.94
CA SER A 7 58.20 -19.70 75.74
C SER A 7 57.16 -20.74 75.29
N THR A 8 57.70 -21.81 74.72
CA THR A 8 57.05 -23.06 74.33
C THR A 8 56.98 -24.02 75.50
N THR A 9 55.86 -24.75 75.60
CA THR A 9 55.70 -26.20 75.89
C THR A 9 54.22 -26.46 76.13
N VAL A 10 53.54 -27.57 75.82
CA VAL A 10 53.71 -28.81 75.06
C VAL A 10 52.28 -29.42 75.03
N ALA A 11 52.00 -30.35 74.12
CA ALA A 11 50.67 -30.82 73.75
C ALA A 11 49.88 -31.60 74.82
N GLU A 12 48.54 -31.52 74.72
CA GLU A 12 47.64 -32.67 74.82
C GLU A 12 46.42 -32.44 73.90
N SER A 13 46.09 -33.47 73.10
CA SER A 13 45.00 -33.49 72.10
C SER A 13 43.73 -34.12 72.70
N PRO A 14 42.54 -33.89 72.12
CA PRO A 14 41.28 -33.72 72.86
C PRO A 14 40.43 -34.99 72.99
N ALA A 15 39.50 -34.97 73.93
CA ALA A 15 38.31 -35.84 73.96
C ALA A 15 37.02 -35.01 73.71
N PRO A 16 35.99 -35.57 73.05
CA PRO A 16 34.98 -34.77 72.38
C PRO A 16 33.66 -34.56 73.16
N SER A 17 33.05 -33.42 72.86
CA SER A 17 31.61 -33.14 72.70
C SER A 17 30.64 -33.33 73.87
N GLN A 18 29.94 -32.24 74.22
CA GLN A 18 28.48 -32.13 74.09
C GLN A 18 28.05 -30.67 73.84
N PRO A 19 27.26 -30.37 72.78
CA PRO A 19 26.76 -29.03 72.50
C PRO A 19 25.31 -28.88 72.99
N GLY A 20 25.06 -27.94 73.91
CA GLY A 20 23.71 -27.64 74.38
C GLY A 20 23.46 -26.15 74.54
N LYS A 21 22.50 -25.63 73.77
CA LYS A 21 21.78 -24.35 73.95
C LYS A 21 22.47 -23.06 73.48
N LYS A 22 22.68 -22.90 72.17
CA LYS A 22 22.84 -21.56 71.53
C LYS A 22 22.34 -21.44 70.08
N LYS A 23 21.44 -22.33 69.60
CA LYS A 23 20.98 -22.31 68.19
C LYS A 23 19.57 -21.76 67.94
N GLU A 24 18.72 -21.59 68.96
CA GLU A 24 17.33 -21.14 68.72
C GLU A 24 17.18 -19.63 68.48
N ASN A 25 18.10 -18.79 68.97
CA ASN A 25 17.95 -17.34 68.82
C ASN A 25 18.51 -16.78 67.50
N ALA A 26 19.41 -17.48 66.81
CA ALA A 26 20.05 -16.95 65.60
C ALA A 26 19.12 -16.98 64.37
N LEU A 27 18.27 -18.00 64.26
CA LEU A 27 17.39 -18.20 63.11
C LEU A 27 16.19 -17.23 63.13
N VAL A 28 15.66 -16.94 64.32
CA VAL A 28 14.59 -15.96 64.54
C VAL A 28 15.09 -14.53 64.28
N LEU A 29 16.29 -14.19 64.75
CA LEU A 29 16.93 -12.89 64.48
C LEU A 29 17.25 -12.72 62.98
N TRP A 30 17.77 -13.76 62.33
CA TRP A 30 18.05 -13.76 60.89
C TRP A 30 16.79 -13.60 60.03
N LEU A 31 15.70 -14.29 60.36
CA LEU A 31 14.40 -14.12 59.68
C LEU A 31 13.84 -12.71 59.90
N SER A 32 13.85 -12.20 61.14
CA SER A 32 13.31 -10.86 61.44
C SER A 32 14.02 -9.73 60.68
N GLN A 33 15.35 -9.81 60.49
CA GLN A 33 16.11 -8.83 59.70
C GLN A 33 15.90 -8.96 58.19
N ARG A 34 15.63 -10.17 57.67
CA ARG A 34 15.36 -10.40 56.23
C ARG A 34 13.98 -9.90 55.80
N PHE A 35 13.00 -9.88 56.71
CA PHE A 35 11.61 -9.52 56.41
C PHE A 35 11.22 -8.07 56.77
N GLN A 36 12.09 -7.31 57.45
CA GLN A 36 11.82 -5.91 57.81
C GLN A 36 11.82 -4.93 56.61
N GLY A 37 12.21 -5.36 55.41
CA GLY A 37 12.15 -4.55 54.17
C GLY A 37 11.27 -5.12 53.05
N SER A 38 10.71 -6.32 53.20
CA SER A 38 9.96 -7.02 52.14
C SER A 38 8.44 -7.03 52.33
N ALA A 39 7.95 -6.61 53.50
CA ALA A 39 6.51 -6.57 53.80
C ALA A 39 5.73 -5.67 52.83
N GLY A 40 6.29 -4.53 52.40
CA GLY A 40 5.62 -3.59 51.49
C GLY A 40 5.35 -4.18 50.11
N TRP A 41 6.31 -4.90 49.52
CA TRP A 41 6.12 -5.53 48.21
C TRP A 41 5.15 -6.71 48.28
N MET A 42 5.19 -7.49 49.37
CA MET A 42 4.23 -8.58 49.58
C MET A 42 2.80 -8.05 49.77
N CYS A 43 2.62 -6.98 50.54
CA CYS A 43 1.31 -6.32 50.68
C CYS A 43 0.80 -5.77 49.34
N SER A 44 1.67 -5.13 48.54
CA SER A 44 1.32 -4.63 47.21
C SER A 44 0.95 -5.78 46.25
N LEU A 45 1.71 -6.87 46.25
CA LEU A 45 1.44 -8.04 45.42
C LEU A 45 0.10 -8.70 45.79
N ILE A 46 -0.17 -8.87 47.09
CA ILE A 46 -1.44 -9.41 47.58
C ILE A 46 -2.61 -8.49 47.19
N PHE A 47 -2.44 -7.18 47.30
CA PHE A 47 -3.45 -6.21 46.91
C PHE A 47 -3.77 -6.28 45.41
N HIS A 48 -2.75 -6.27 44.55
CA HIS A 48 -2.96 -6.35 43.09
C HIS A 48 -3.53 -7.70 42.66
N MET A 49 -3.11 -8.79 43.29
CA MET A 49 -3.67 -10.12 43.02
C MET A 49 -5.14 -10.21 43.43
N ALA A 50 -5.51 -9.62 44.58
CA ALA A 50 -6.91 -9.52 45.01
C ALA A 50 -7.74 -8.63 44.07
N LEU A 51 -7.16 -7.54 43.56
CA LEU A 51 -7.81 -6.65 42.59
C LEU A 51 -8.09 -7.37 41.26
N VAL A 52 -7.12 -8.11 40.73
CA VAL A 52 -7.29 -8.90 39.49
C VAL A 52 -8.33 -10.00 39.68
N LEU A 53 -8.35 -10.68 40.84
CA LEU A 53 -9.39 -11.65 41.18
C LEU A 53 -10.78 -11.01 41.28
N ALA A 54 -10.89 -9.84 41.91
CA ALA A 54 -12.17 -9.11 42.01
C ALA A 54 -12.68 -8.65 40.64
N LEU A 55 -11.79 -8.14 39.78
CA LEU A 55 -12.12 -7.75 38.40
C LEU A 55 -12.49 -8.96 37.54
N GLY A 56 -11.78 -10.09 37.68
CA GLY A 56 -12.13 -11.34 37.01
C GLY A 56 -13.49 -11.88 37.44
N LEU A 57 -13.80 -11.82 38.73
CA LEU A 57 -15.11 -12.20 39.25
C LEU A 57 -16.22 -11.22 38.85
N TRP A 58 -15.90 -9.95 38.60
CA TRP A 58 -16.84 -8.98 38.04
C TRP A 58 -17.12 -9.27 36.57
N ILE A 59 -16.10 -9.55 35.76
CA ILE A 59 -16.27 -9.93 34.34
C ILE A 59 -17.08 -11.23 34.20
N LEU A 60 -16.91 -12.17 35.14
CA LEU A 60 -17.67 -13.42 35.19
C LEU A 60 -19.08 -13.29 35.78
N ARG A 61 -19.46 -12.10 36.26
CA ARG A 61 -20.83 -11.80 36.69
C ARG A 61 -21.68 -11.47 35.46
N ASP A 62 -21.93 -12.49 34.66
CA ASP A 62 -22.95 -12.49 33.62
C ASP A 62 -24.32 -12.62 34.32
N ASP A 63 -25.20 -11.62 34.18
CA ASP A 63 -26.57 -11.64 34.71
C ASP A 63 -27.51 -12.53 33.86
N ARG A 64 -27.00 -13.62 33.30
CA ARG A 64 -27.77 -14.61 32.55
C ARG A 64 -28.14 -15.77 33.46
N ALA A 65 -29.34 -15.70 33.99
CA ALA A 65 -29.98 -16.82 34.66
C ALA A 65 -30.30 -17.92 33.63
N GLU A 66 -29.49 -18.98 33.55
CA GLU A 66 -29.94 -20.29 33.04
C GLU A 66 -29.29 -21.45 33.79
N GLY A 67 -30.11 -22.50 34.02
CA GLY A 67 -29.85 -23.65 34.88
C GLY A 67 -28.89 -24.72 34.33
N PRO A 68 -28.74 -25.86 35.01
CA PRO A 68 -27.66 -26.82 34.76
C PRO A 68 -27.87 -27.64 33.48
N PRO A 69 -26.79 -28.18 32.87
CA PRO A 69 -26.81 -28.69 31.51
C PRO A 69 -27.43 -30.08 31.43
N GLY A 70 -28.57 -30.18 30.78
CA GLY A 70 -29.20 -31.44 30.37
C GLY A 70 -29.02 -31.67 28.88
N ILE A 71 -28.48 -32.84 28.52
CA ILE A 71 -28.44 -33.34 27.14
C ILE A 71 -29.89 -33.60 26.70
N ILE A 72 -30.36 -32.86 25.69
CA ILE A 72 -31.64 -33.14 25.01
C ILE A 72 -31.34 -33.66 23.61
N LEU A 73 -31.59 -34.96 23.43
CA LEU A 73 -31.92 -35.56 22.13
C LEU A 73 -33.36 -35.12 21.80
N GLY A 74 -33.51 -34.24 20.82
CA GLY A 74 -34.81 -33.78 20.33
C GLY A 74 -34.97 -34.10 18.85
N GLU A 75 -35.99 -34.90 18.53
CA GLU A 75 -36.44 -35.23 17.18
C GLU A 75 -36.79 -33.97 16.37
N ALA A 76 -36.50 -34.06 15.07
CA ALA A 76 -36.81 -33.04 14.08
C ALA A 76 -38.32 -32.83 13.95
N GLN A 77 -38.74 -31.57 14.04
CA GLN A 77 -39.91 -31.08 13.31
C GLN A 77 -39.55 -29.83 12.48
N PRO A 78 -40.13 -29.71 11.28
CA PRO A 78 -39.75 -28.73 10.28
C PRO A 78 -40.44 -27.38 10.52
N ASP A 79 -39.98 -26.37 9.79
CA ASP A 79 -40.60 -25.06 9.60
C ASP A 79 -40.22 -23.95 10.61
N VAL A 80 -38.99 -23.45 10.46
CA VAL A 80 -38.68 -22.03 10.67
C VAL A 80 -38.09 -21.47 9.37
N PRO A 81 -38.71 -20.47 8.72
CA PRO A 81 -38.21 -19.94 7.47
C PRO A 81 -36.92 -19.14 7.70
N ILE A 82 -35.83 -19.60 7.08
CA ILE A 82 -34.59 -18.86 6.93
C ILE A 82 -34.91 -17.54 6.22
N THR A 83 -34.61 -16.41 6.85
CA THR A 83 -34.66 -15.11 6.17
C THR A 83 -33.49 -15.06 5.18
N VAL A 84 -33.77 -15.47 3.96
CA VAL A 84 -32.84 -15.39 2.82
C VAL A 84 -32.57 -13.92 2.56
N VAL A 85 -31.34 -13.48 2.80
CA VAL A 85 -30.83 -12.20 2.30
C VAL A 85 -31.01 -12.22 0.77
N PRO A 86 -31.76 -11.27 0.16
CA PRO A 86 -32.01 -11.33 -1.27
C PRO A 86 -30.70 -11.20 -2.04
N LYS A 87 -30.32 -12.26 -2.76
CA LYS A 87 -29.29 -12.20 -3.80
C LYS A 87 -29.72 -11.14 -4.81
N TRP A 88 -28.93 -10.07 -4.91
CA TRP A 88 -29.07 -9.10 -5.99
C TRP A 88 -28.88 -9.82 -7.33
N GLN A 89 -29.91 -9.82 -8.16
CA GLN A 89 -29.89 -10.34 -9.53
C GLN A 89 -30.06 -9.17 -10.51
N PRO A 90 -29.02 -8.76 -11.24
CA PRO A 90 -29.17 -7.75 -12.28
C PRO A 90 -29.99 -8.33 -13.44
N LYS A 91 -31.02 -7.60 -13.89
CA LYS A 91 -31.71 -7.88 -15.16
C LYS A 91 -30.75 -7.57 -16.30
N VAL A 92 -30.15 -8.60 -16.88
CA VAL A 92 -29.39 -8.51 -18.13
C VAL A 92 -30.40 -8.43 -19.27
N ALA A 93 -30.35 -7.35 -20.07
CA ALA A 93 -31.09 -7.29 -21.32
C ALA A 93 -30.38 -8.18 -22.35
N ASP A 94 -31.13 -9.10 -22.97
CA ASP A 94 -30.63 -9.98 -24.02
C ASP A 94 -30.12 -9.17 -25.22
N ILE A 95 -28.81 -9.26 -25.48
CA ILE A 95 -28.22 -8.83 -26.75
C ILE A 95 -27.75 -10.10 -27.45
N GLN A 96 -28.58 -10.63 -28.33
CA GLN A 96 -28.18 -11.66 -29.29
C GLN A 96 -27.36 -11.01 -30.41
N GLY A 97 -26.14 -11.48 -30.60
CA GLY A 97 -25.28 -11.13 -31.72
C GLY A 97 -24.22 -12.21 -31.91
N ASP A 98 -24.28 -12.89 -33.05
CA ASP A 98 -23.52 -14.09 -33.38
C ASP A 98 -21.99 -13.90 -33.34
N VAL A 99 -21.32 -14.90 -32.75
CA VAL A 99 -19.86 -15.02 -32.70
C VAL A 99 -19.39 -15.83 -33.90
N ILE A 100 -18.65 -15.20 -34.83
CA ILE A 100 -17.84 -15.93 -35.81
C ILE A 100 -16.40 -15.94 -35.29
N ASN A 101 -15.91 -17.15 -35.02
CA ASN A 101 -14.58 -17.45 -34.49
C ASN A 101 -13.70 -17.98 -35.62
N ASP A 102 -12.72 -17.21 -36.07
CA ASP A 102 -11.67 -17.73 -36.97
C ASP A 102 -10.38 -16.93 -36.81
N SER A 103 -9.41 -17.45 -36.04
CA SER A 103 -8.09 -16.82 -35.83
C SER A 103 -7.04 -17.80 -35.28
N THR A 104 -6.85 -18.96 -35.91
CA THR A 104 -5.76 -19.90 -35.54
C THR A 104 -4.60 -19.96 -36.55
N PHE A 105 -4.56 -19.08 -37.56
CA PHE A 105 -3.54 -19.16 -38.62
C PHE A 105 -2.51 -18.01 -38.68
N ALA A 106 -2.56 -16.99 -37.81
CA ALA A 106 -1.67 -15.82 -37.90
C ALA A 106 -0.56 -15.73 -36.84
N VAL A 107 -0.51 -16.63 -35.85
CA VAL A 107 0.43 -16.52 -34.71
C VAL A 107 1.82 -17.07 -35.02
N GLN A 108 1.92 -18.05 -35.93
CA GLN A 108 3.20 -18.72 -36.20
C GLN A 108 4.14 -17.87 -37.07
N GLU A 109 3.60 -17.03 -37.96
CA GLU A 109 4.40 -16.27 -38.94
C GLU A 109 4.99 -14.98 -38.36
N MET A 110 4.39 -14.43 -37.29
CA MET A 110 4.91 -13.26 -36.56
C MET A 110 6.08 -13.61 -35.63
N ALA A 111 6.10 -14.84 -35.08
CA ALA A 111 7.15 -15.29 -34.17
C ALA A 111 8.52 -15.45 -34.86
N ASP A 112 8.52 -15.90 -36.12
CA ASP A 112 9.76 -16.11 -36.90
C ASP A 112 10.38 -14.80 -37.42
N GLN A 113 9.62 -13.69 -37.44
CA GLN A 113 10.14 -12.37 -37.83
C GLN A 113 10.79 -11.61 -36.66
N LEU A 114 10.35 -11.86 -35.42
CA LEU A 114 10.91 -11.24 -34.21
C LEU A 114 12.27 -11.85 -33.80
N ALA A 115 12.52 -13.12 -34.12
CA ALA A 115 13.80 -13.78 -33.84
C ALA A 115 14.98 -13.23 -34.67
N LYS A 116 14.73 -12.45 -35.73
CA LYS A 116 15.75 -11.97 -36.69
C LYS A 116 16.23 -10.54 -36.45
N THR A 117 15.75 -9.83 -35.43
CA THR A 117 16.02 -8.39 -35.23
C THR A 117 16.64 -7.99 -33.89
N ALA A 118 17.15 -8.95 -33.09
CA ALA A 118 17.90 -8.62 -31.88
C ALA A 118 19.41 -8.54 -32.16
N PRO A 119 20.08 -7.37 -32.08
CA PRO A 119 21.52 -7.31 -31.99
C PRO A 119 21.93 -7.45 -30.52
N SER A 120 22.58 -8.57 -30.25
CA SER A 120 23.55 -8.74 -29.17
C SER A 120 24.74 -7.81 -29.43
N GLU A 121 25.09 -6.94 -28.47
CA GLU A 121 26.47 -6.67 -28.05
C GLU A 121 26.51 -5.59 -26.94
N THR A 122 27.04 -5.97 -25.79
CA THR A 122 27.54 -5.06 -24.74
C THR A 122 28.87 -4.45 -25.17
N PRO A 123 29.06 -3.14 -24.97
CA PRO A 123 30.30 -2.72 -24.33
C PRO A 123 30.07 -1.81 -23.12
N SER A 124 30.81 -2.17 -22.07
CA SER A 124 31.12 -1.41 -20.87
C SER A 124 31.77 -0.06 -21.21
N SER A 125 31.23 1.03 -20.66
CA SER A 125 32.00 2.22 -20.33
C SER A 125 31.25 3.01 -19.24
N ALA A 126 31.81 2.95 -18.03
CA ALA A 126 31.34 3.74 -16.89
C ALA A 126 31.65 5.22 -17.14
N ILE A 127 30.61 6.06 -17.11
CA ILE A 127 30.76 7.51 -17.00
C ILE A 127 30.74 7.83 -15.49
N PRO A 128 31.74 8.55 -14.94
CA PRO A 128 31.75 8.89 -13.53
C PRO A 128 30.65 9.92 -13.23
N ALA A 129 29.77 9.61 -12.27
CA ALA A 129 28.80 10.55 -11.72
C ALA A 129 29.53 11.63 -10.88
N PRO A 130 29.19 12.91 -10.99
CA PRO A 130 29.71 13.93 -10.08
C PRO A 130 29.14 13.68 -8.67
N ALA A 131 30.03 13.61 -7.68
CA ALA A 131 29.65 13.57 -6.27
C ALA A 131 29.15 14.96 -5.85
N PHE A 132 27.85 15.12 -5.66
CA PHE A 132 27.31 16.25 -4.91
C PHE A 132 27.31 15.89 -3.44
N GLU A 133 28.24 16.44 -2.67
CA GLU A 133 28.20 16.41 -1.20
C GLU A 133 27.14 17.41 -0.73
N PHE A 134 26.02 16.90 -0.22
CA PHE A 134 25.03 17.71 0.48
C PHE A 134 25.32 17.68 2.00
N SER A 135 25.45 18.85 2.60
CA SER A 135 25.63 19.04 4.05
C SER A 135 24.34 18.73 4.81
N ASP A 136 24.43 17.86 5.83
CA ASP A 136 23.36 17.39 6.74
C ASP A 136 22.74 18.47 7.67
N SER A 137 22.65 19.73 7.24
CA SER A 137 22.12 20.80 8.10
C SER A 137 21.32 21.83 7.32
N ALA A 138 20.18 21.39 6.82
CA ALA A 138 18.92 22.13 6.76
C ALA A 138 17.87 21.20 6.16
N THR A 139 17.01 20.61 6.98
CA THR A 139 15.84 19.87 6.51
C THR A 139 14.84 20.87 5.93
N MET A 140 15.08 21.33 4.70
CA MET A 140 14.10 22.11 3.94
C MET A 140 12.96 21.15 3.59
N THR A 141 11.81 21.32 4.24
CA THR A 141 10.59 20.56 3.92
C THR A 141 9.89 21.23 2.75
N TYR A 142 9.54 20.44 1.73
CA TYR A 142 8.71 20.92 0.64
C TYR A 142 7.27 21.09 1.13
N VAL A 143 6.62 22.21 0.79
CA VAL A 143 5.22 22.48 1.14
C VAL A 143 4.46 22.78 -0.14
N PRO A 144 3.54 21.90 -0.61
CA PRO A 144 2.70 22.22 -1.74
C PRO A 144 1.67 23.31 -1.37
N PRO A 145 1.25 24.17 -2.30
CA PRO A 145 0.13 25.06 -2.12
C PRO A 145 -1.16 24.27 -1.81
N ALA A 146 -1.98 24.84 -0.94
CA ALA A 146 -3.24 24.24 -0.50
C ALA A 146 -4.20 24.01 -1.69
N GLY A 147 -4.85 22.84 -1.73
CA GLY A 147 -5.94 22.54 -2.68
C GLY A 147 -5.54 21.90 -4.01
N ALA A 148 -4.26 21.90 -4.41
CA ALA A 148 -3.82 21.30 -5.68
C ALA A 148 -3.63 19.77 -5.58
N GLY A 149 -4.61 19.02 -6.10
CA GLY A 149 -4.52 17.55 -6.18
C GLY A 149 -4.96 16.78 -4.93
N GLY A 150 -5.65 17.42 -3.98
CA GLY A 150 -6.10 16.80 -2.74
C GLY A 150 -7.19 15.73 -2.90
N PHE A 151 -7.60 15.12 -1.78
CA PHE A 151 -8.53 13.98 -1.75
C PHE A 151 -10.01 14.34 -1.48
N ALA A 152 -10.35 15.63 -1.47
CA ALA A 152 -11.70 16.12 -1.15
C ALA A 152 -12.80 15.57 -2.10
N GLY A 153 -12.45 15.19 -3.32
CA GLY A 153 -13.39 14.59 -4.27
C GLY A 153 -13.88 13.20 -3.87
N ARG A 154 -13.15 12.53 -2.98
CA ARG A 154 -13.49 11.20 -2.44
C ARG A 154 -14.56 11.25 -1.35
N ASP A 155 -14.96 12.44 -0.91
CA ASP A 155 -16.13 12.59 -0.04
C ASP A 155 -17.42 12.31 -0.85
N PRO A 156 -18.32 11.43 -0.38
CA PRO A 156 -19.59 11.16 -1.05
C PRO A 156 -20.40 12.41 -1.41
N ALA A 157 -20.31 13.48 -0.60
CA ALA A 157 -21.00 14.75 -0.85
C ALA A 157 -20.52 15.45 -2.14
N ASN A 158 -19.23 15.29 -2.50
CA ASN A 158 -18.62 15.92 -3.67
C ASN A 158 -18.59 14.99 -4.89
N GLN A 159 -18.55 13.68 -4.65
CA GLN A 159 -18.28 12.67 -5.66
C GLN A 159 -19.29 12.70 -6.82
N LEU A 160 -20.60 12.80 -6.53
CA LEU A 160 -21.63 12.78 -7.56
C LEU A 160 -21.54 13.97 -8.53
N GLY A 161 -21.27 15.16 -8.00
CA GLY A 161 -21.10 16.37 -8.80
C GLY A 161 -19.87 16.29 -9.69
N LEU A 162 -18.73 15.86 -9.14
CA LEU A 162 -17.49 15.68 -9.89
C LEU A 162 -17.59 14.60 -10.97
N LEU A 163 -18.28 13.49 -10.66
CA LEU A 163 -18.54 12.41 -11.61
C LEU A 163 -19.27 12.95 -12.85
N GLN A 164 -20.38 13.67 -12.65
CA GLN A 164 -21.17 14.24 -13.74
C GLN A 164 -20.38 15.28 -14.55
N GLN A 165 -19.65 16.17 -13.86
CA GLN A 165 -18.89 17.24 -14.50
C GLN A 165 -17.70 16.72 -15.32
N ARG A 166 -17.10 15.60 -14.94
CA ARG A 166 -15.85 15.10 -15.53
C ARG A 166 -16.03 13.92 -16.48
N GLY A 167 -17.26 13.53 -16.78
CA GLY A 167 -17.60 12.51 -17.78
C GLY A 167 -17.73 11.10 -17.24
N GLY A 168 -17.88 10.93 -15.92
CA GLY A 168 -18.25 9.65 -15.34
C GLY A 168 -19.76 9.39 -15.46
N SER A 169 -20.18 8.14 -15.25
CA SER A 169 -21.58 7.73 -15.36
C SER A 169 -21.99 6.79 -14.21
N PRO A 170 -23.30 6.58 -13.98
CA PRO A 170 -23.74 5.56 -13.03
C PRO A 170 -23.17 4.17 -13.34
N ALA A 171 -23.00 3.84 -14.63
CA ALA A 171 -22.42 2.57 -15.06
C ALA A 171 -20.94 2.44 -14.68
N THR A 172 -20.15 3.53 -14.74
CA THR A 172 -18.75 3.48 -14.27
C THR A 172 -18.68 3.34 -12.75
N GLN A 173 -19.60 3.95 -11.99
CA GLN A 173 -19.64 3.77 -10.53
C GLN A 173 -20.05 2.36 -10.11
N ASP A 174 -21.07 1.82 -10.75
CA ASP A 174 -21.52 0.45 -10.55
C ASP A 174 -20.42 -0.57 -10.92
N ALA A 175 -19.64 -0.30 -11.97
CA ALA A 175 -18.46 -1.10 -12.28
C ALA A 175 -17.37 -1.02 -11.17
N VAL A 176 -17.10 0.17 -10.62
CA VAL A 176 -16.17 0.31 -9.48
C VAL A 176 -16.65 -0.47 -8.27
N GLU A 177 -17.91 -0.34 -7.86
CA GLU A 177 -18.45 -1.07 -6.69
C GLU A 177 -18.37 -2.59 -6.85
N ARG A 178 -18.68 -3.12 -8.04
CA ARG A 178 -18.49 -4.55 -8.31
C ARG A 178 -17.03 -4.98 -8.23
N ALA A 179 -16.11 -4.13 -8.66
CA ALA A 179 -14.67 -4.41 -8.55
C ALA A 179 -14.24 -4.46 -7.08
N LEU A 180 -14.69 -3.50 -6.26
CA LEU A 180 -14.42 -3.48 -4.83
C LEU A 180 -14.97 -4.72 -4.12
N ALA A 181 -16.19 -5.14 -4.46
CA ALA A 181 -16.75 -6.39 -3.96
C ALA A 181 -15.90 -7.62 -4.33
N TRP A 182 -15.42 -7.68 -5.58
CA TRP A 182 -14.55 -8.77 -6.02
C TRP A 182 -13.19 -8.76 -5.30
N ILE A 183 -12.56 -7.58 -5.17
CA ILE A 183 -11.27 -7.40 -4.48
C ILE A 183 -11.40 -7.78 -3.01
N ALA A 184 -12.44 -7.31 -2.31
CA ALA A 184 -12.70 -7.64 -0.90
C ALA A 184 -12.84 -9.15 -0.70
N ALA A 185 -13.48 -9.84 -1.64
CA ALA A 185 -13.64 -11.28 -1.58
C ALA A 185 -12.33 -12.07 -1.81
N GLN A 186 -11.23 -11.42 -2.19
CA GLN A 186 -9.90 -12.04 -2.28
C GLN A 186 -9.02 -11.81 -1.05
N GLN A 187 -9.46 -11.00 -0.08
CA GLN A 187 -8.65 -10.65 1.10
C GLN A 187 -8.46 -11.88 2.02
N ASN A 188 -7.24 -12.10 2.49
CA ASN A 188 -6.94 -13.12 3.49
C ASN A 188 -7.40 -12.70 4.89
N ASP A 189 -7.51 -13.68 5.81
CA ASP A 189 -8.02 -13.46 7.17
C ASP A 189 -7.18 -12.45 7.98
N ASP A 190 -5.88 -12.39 7.72
CA ASP A 190 -4.92 -11.45 8.34
C ASP A 190 -4.86 -10.07 7.64
N GLY A 191 -5.63 -9.90 6.57
CA GLY A 191 -5.83 -8.62 5.88
C GLY A 191 -5.04 -8.42 4.59
N HIS A 192 -4.11 -9.31 4.23
CA HIS A 192 -3.32 -9.13 3.01
C HIS A 192 -4.03 -9.60 1.74
N TRP A 193 -3.54 -9.11 0.61
CA TRP A 193 -3.82 -9.66 -0.72
C TRP A 193 -2.56 -10.24 -1.34
N ASP A 194 -2.76 -11.22 -2.21
CA ASP A 194 -1.72 -11.86 -3.00
C ASP A 194 -2.06 -11.70 -4.49
N PHE A 195 -1.05 -11.39 -5.32
CA PHE A 195 -1.23 -11.43 -6.78
C PHE A 195 -1.58 -12.84 -7.25
N ASN A 196 -1.03 -13.86 -6.59
CA ASN A 196 -1.56 -15.21 -6.67
C ASN A 196 -2.78 -15.35 -5.75
N HIS A 197 -3.91 -14.76 -6.13
CA HIS A 197 -5.15 -14.76 -5.33
C HIS A 197 -5.73 -16.17 -5.07
N ARG A 198 -5.15 -17.22 -5.67
CA ARG A 198 -5.47 -18.62 -5.29
C ARG A 198 -4.98 -18.99 -3.89
N ASN A 199 -4.06 -18.22 -3.33
CA ASN A 199 -3.65 -18.36 -1.93
C ASN A 199 -4.69 -17.78 -0.96
N GLY A 200 -5.69 -17.05 -1.47
CA GLY A 200 -6.77 -16.45 -0.70
C GLY A 200 -8.00 -17.35 -0.50
N PRO A 201 -9.06 -16.83 0.13
CA PRO A 201 -10.24 -17.60 0.55
C PRO A 201 -11.03 -18.20 -0.61
N GLN A 202 -10.91 -17.64 -1.82
CA GLN A 202 -11.56 -18.17 -3.02
C GLN A 202 -10.81 -19.35 -3.64
N GLY A 203 -9.53 -19.55 -3.29
CA GLY A 203 -8.71 -20.62 -3.84
C GLY A 203 -8.66 -20.60 -5.36
N ALA A 204 -8.62 -21.79 -5.98
CA ALA A 204 -8.58 -21.96 -7.43
C ALA A 204 -9.87 -21.55 -8.18
N ARG A 205 -10.90 -21.03 -7.49
CA ARG A 205 -12.19 -20.66 -8.10
C ARG A 205 -12.12 -19.42 -8.98
N ALA A 206 -11.25 -18.47 -8.62
CA ALA A 206 -10.95 -17.32 -9.46
C ALA A 206 -9.74 -17.63 -10.35
N THR A 207 -9.86 -17.34 -11.64
CA THR A 207 -8.86 -17.65 -12.67
C THR A 207 -7.83 -16.53 -12.84
N ASP A 208 -6.78 -16.82 -13.62
CA ASP A 208 -5.70 -15.87 -13.96
C ASP A 208 -4.97 -15.28 -12.74
N PRO A 209 -4.44 -16.10 -11.80
CA PRO A 209 -3.57 -15.59 -10.75
C PRO A 209 -2.27 -15.04 -11.34
N GLY A 210 -1.68 -14.09 -10.63
CA GLY A 210 -0.31 -13.66 -10.85
C GLY A 210 0.68 -14.66 -10.25
N THR A 211 1.95 -14.48 -10.59
CA THR A 211 3.07 -15.30 -10.12
C THR A 211 4.01 -14.56 -9.16
N ALA A 212 3.88 -13.22 -9.07
CA ALA A 212 4.79 -12.41 -8.28
C ALA A 212 4.56 -12.58 -6.78
N ASN A 213 5.60 -13.00 -6.05
CA ASN A 213 5.62 -12.95 -4.60
C ASN A 213 5.94 -11.52 -4.12
N ALA A 214 4.90 -10.71 -4.04
CA ALA A 214 4.97 -9.27 -3.79
C ALA A 214 3.82 -8.80 -2.88
N ILE A 215 3.65 -9.46 -1.72
CA ILE A 215 2.48 -9.31 -0.84
C ILE A 215 2.24 -7.86 -0.39
N MET A 216 3.29 -7.13 -0.01
CA MET A 216 3.17 -5.71 0.37
C MET A 216 2.65 -4.86 -0.80
N GLY A 217 3.11 -5.15 -2.02
CA GLY A 217 2.65 -4.48 -3.24
C GLY A 217 1.22 -4.84 -3.62
N ALA A 218 0.85 -6.12 -3.55
CA ALA A 218 -0.52 -6.57 -3.80
C ALA A 218 -1.51 -5.96 -2.80
N THR A 219 -1.15 -5.94 -1.52
CA THR A 219 -1.96 -5.35 -0.44
C THR A 219 -2.10 -3.83 -0.61
N GLY A 220 -0.98 -3.14 -0.89
CA GLY A 220 -1.00 -1.71 -1.19
C GLY A 220 -1.90 -1.40 -2.38
N LEU A 221 -1.71 -2.10 -3.51
CA LEU A 221 -2.51 -1.90 -4.71
C LEU A 221 -4.00 -2.19 -4.51
N ALA A 222 -4.34 -3.24 -3.76
CA ALA A 222 -5.72 -3.62 -3.48
C ALA A 222 -6.45 -2.60 -2.59
N LEU A 223 -5.73 -1.93 -1.67
CA LEU A 223 -6.29 -0.86 -0.84
C LEU A 223 -6.62 0.40 -1.63
N LEU A 224 -5.84 0.72 -2.68
CA LEU A 224 -5.96 1.99 -3.40
C LEU A 224 -7.35 2.23 -3.99
N PRO A 225 -8.05 1.28 -4.64
CA PRO A 225 -9.43 1.47 -5.08
C PRO A 225 -10.42 1.81 -3.95
N PHE A 226 -10.34 1.12 -2.80
CA PHE A 226 -11.22 1.42 -1.66
C PHE A 226 -11.03 2.85 -1.17
N LEU A 227 -9.76 3.24 -0.97
CA LEU A 227 -9.40 4.60 -0.58
C LEU A 227 -9.83 5.62 -1.63
N GLY A 228 -9.68 5.29 -2.92
CA GLY A 228 -10.09 6.12 -4.05
C GLY A 228 -11.59 6.40 -4.06
N LYS A 229 -12.39 5.39 -3.74
CA LYS A 229 -13.85 5.50 -3.61
C LYS A 229 -14.29 6.31 -2.39
N GLY A 230 -13.41 6.49 -1.40
CA GLY A 230 -13.70 7.19 -0.15
C GLY A 230 -13.96 6.26 1.04
N TYR A 231 -13.83 4.94 0.84
CA TYR A 231 -13.91 3.97 1.93
C TYR A 231 -12.62 3.98 2.73
N THR A 232 -12.74 4.17 4.05
CA THR A 232 -11.62 4.29 4.98
C THR A 232 -11.87 3.38 6.18
N HIS A 233 -10.84 3.17 7.01
CA HIS A 233 -10.96 2.41 8.26
C HIS A 233 -11.76 3.14 9.35
N VAL A 234 -11.93 4.47 9.25
CA VAL A 234 -12.65 5.26 10.27
C VAL A 234 -14.12 5.52 9.94
N LYS A 235 -14.51 5.49 8.65
CA LYS A 235 -15.88 5.73 8.22
C LYS A 235 -16.66 4.42 8.12
N GLU A 236 -17.87 4.39 8.69
CA GLU A 236 -18.79 3.27 8.56
C GLU A 236 -19.09 3.02 7.08
N SER A 237 -18.79 1.80 6.63
CA SER A 237 -19.03 1.35 5.25
C SER A 237 -18.97 -0.17 5.17
N PRO A 238 -19.50 -0.79 4.09
CA PRO A 238 -19.40 -2.24 3.89
C PRO A 238 -17.96 -2.78 3.84
N TYR A 239 -16.98 -1.90 3.60
CA TYR A 239 -15.57 -2.25 3.44
C TYR A 239 -14.68 -1.70 4.57
N GLN A 240 -15.26 -1.14 5.63
CA GLN A 240 -14.49 -0.55 6.74
C GLN A 240 -13.52 -1.58 7.35
N GLU A 241 -14.00 -2.79 7.63
CA GLU A 241 -13.16 -3.87 8.18
C GLU A 241 -12.11 -4.33 7.18
N THR A 242 -12.47 -4.45 5.89
CA THR A 242 -11.54 -4.79 4.80
C THR A 242 -10.37 -3.81 4.74
N VAL A 243 -10.65 -2.51 4.73
CA VAL A 243 -9.62 -1.46 4.73
C VAL A 243 -8.80 -1.48 6.03
N THR A 244 -9.46 -1.65 7.18
CA THR A 244 -8.80 -1.74 8.49
C THR A 244 -7.77 -2.87 8.53
N LYS A 245 -8.14 -4.08 8.10
CA LYS A 245 -7.25 -5.24 8.08
C LYS A 245 -6.09 -5.08 7.10
N GLY A 246 -6.35 -4.51 5.92
CA GLY A 246 -5.29 -4.25 4.94
C GLY A 246 -4.26 -3.25 5.44
N LEU A 247 -4.71 -2.13 6.03
CA LEU A 247 -3.81 -1.16 6.64
C LEU A 247 -3.05 -1.77 7.83
N TYR A 248 -3.73 -2.55 8.67
CA TYR A 248 -3.11 -3.28 9.77
C TYR A 248 -2.00 -4.21 9.28
N TYR A 249 -2.23 -4.95 8.20
CA TYR A 249 -1.22 -5.83 7.61
C TYR A 249 0.02 -5.04 7.17
N LEU A 250 -0.15 -3.95 6.40
CA LEU A 250 0.97 -3.13 5.95
C LEU A 250 1.80 -2.57 7.12
N ARG A 251 1.12 -2.06 8.15
CA ARG A 251 1.77 -1.46 9.34
C ARG A 251 2.56 -2.49 10.14
N THR A 252 1.99 -3.67 10.36
CA THR A 252 2.61 -4.71 11.20
C THR A 252 3.74 -5.47 10.50
N HIS A 253 3.79 -5.44 9.17
CA HIS A 253 4.85 -6.05 8.37
C HIS A 253 5.92 -5.06 7.89
N MET A 254 5.76 -3.77 8.21
CA MET A 254 6.79 -2.76 8.01
C MET A 254 7.97 -2.99 8.96
N ILE A 255 9.20 -2.94 8.44
CA ILE A 255 10.42 -3.07 9.25
C ILE A 255 11.02 -1.67 9.45
N VAL A 256 10.80 -1.11 10.63
CA VAL A 256 11.33 0.23 10.97
C VAL A 256 12.80 0.14 11.38
N SER A 257 13.61 1.01 10.79
CA SER A 257 15.04 1.16 11.07
C SER A 257 15.46 2.63 11.07
N ASP A 258 16.75 2.91 11.21
CA ASP A 258 17.33 4.25 11.01
C ASP A 258 17.14 4.78 9.58
N ARG A 259 16.84 3.89 8.62
CA ARG A 259 16.59 4.21 7.21
C ARG A 259 15.13 4.46 6.89
N GLY A 260 14.25 4.45 7.89
CA GLY A 260 12.80 4.48 7.70
C GLY A 260 12.16 3.09 7.78
N GLY A 261 10.87 3.04 7.42
CA GLY A 261 10.02 1.86 7.43
C GLY A 261 10.05 1.11 6.10
N ASP A 262 10.81 0.02 6.05
CA ASP A 262 10.92 -0.84 4.88
C ASP A 262 9.63 -1.67 4.68
N MET A 263 9.06 -1.60 3.47
CA MET A 263 7.90 -2.39 3.03
C MET A 263 8.17 -3.10 1.68
N THR A 264 9.44 -3.29 1.33
CA THR A 264 9.84 -4.03 0.12
C THR A 264 9.49 -5.52 0.21
N GLY A 265 9.35 -6.05 1.43
CA GLY A 265 9.03 -7.44 1.70
C GLY A 265 10.10 -8.43 1.21
N GLY A 266 11.33 -7.96 0.95
CA GLY A 266 12.39 -8.77 0.33
C GLY A 266 12.08 -9.21 -1.11
N SER A 267 11.09 -8.59 -1.76
CA SER A 267 10.66 -8.95 -3.11
C SER A 267 11.69 -8.49 -4.16
N PRO A 268 11.86 -9.22 -5.29
CA PRO A 268 12.59 -8.69 -6.45
C PRO A 268 11.93 -7.42 -7.01
N PHE A 269 10.64 -7.19 -6.72
CA PHE A 269 9.90 -5.97 -7.05
C PHE A 269 9.84 -4.99 -5.86
N GLY A 270 10.87 -4.99 -5.01
CA GLY A 270 10.84 -4.37 -3.69
C GLY A 270 10.31 -2.94 -3.66
N MET A 271 10.85 -2.05 -4.48
CA MET A 271 10.39 -0.65 -4.51
C MET A 271 9.01 -0.46 -5.15
N TYR A 272 8.56 -1.34 -6.05
CA TYR A 272 7.15 -1.35 -6.47
C TYR A 272 6.24 -1.62 -5.29
N CYS A 273 6.59 -2.64 -4.49
CA CYS A 273 5.83 -3.00 -3.30
C CYS A 273 5.79 -1.85 -2.30
N HIS A 274 6.96 -1.28 -2.00
CA HIS A 274 7.09 -0.19 -1.07
C HIS A 274 6.36 1.07 -1.52
N GLY A 275 6.46 1.44 -2.81
CA GLY A 275 5.77 2.61 -3.36
C GLY A 275 4.24 2.49 -3.25
N LEU A 276 3.68 1.35 -3.66
CA LEU A 276 2.23 1.08 -3.59
C LEU A 276 1.72 1.09 -2.14
N ALA A 277 2.41 0.41 -1.23
CA ALA A 277 2.07 0.40 0.19
C ALA A 277 2.18 1.80 0.83
N SER A 278 3.20 2.58 0.45
CA SER A 278 3.39 3.95 0.94
C SER A 278 2.28 4.89 0.49
N ILE A 279 1.83 4.79 -0.78
CA ILE A 279 0.67 5.55 -1.25
C ILE A 279 -0.56 5.20 -0.41
N ALA A 280 -0.83 3.91 -0.16
CA ALA A 280 -1.99 3.49 0.62
C ALA A 280 -1.97 4.06 2.06
N LEU A 281 -0.84 3.98 2.76
CA LEU A 281 -0.70 4.56 4.10
C LEU A 281 -0.83 6.09 4.10
N CYS A 282 -0.17 6.77 3.15
CA CYS A 282 -0.20 8.23 3.07
C CYS A 282 -1.59 8.75 2.69
N GLU A 283 -2.28 8.12 1.73
CA GLU A 283 -3.64 8.52 1.35
C GLU A 283 -4.64 8.23 2.47
N ALA A 284 -4.56 7.08 3.13
CA ALA A 284 -5.41 6.77 4.28
C ALA A 284 -5.21 7.80 5.40
N TYR A 285 -3.96 8.15 5.72
CA TYR A 285 -3.66 9.20 6.68
C TYR A 285 -4.21 10.56 6.23
N ALA A 286 -3.93 10.99 5.00
CA ALA A 286 -4.37 12.29 4.49
C ALA A 286 -5.91 12.44 4.42
N MET A 287 -6.64 11.34 4.26
CA MET A 287 -8.10 11.34 4.23
C MET A 287 -8.76 11.34 5.61
N THR A 288 -8.06 10.83 6.64
CA THR A 288 -8.66 10.54 7.95
C THR A 288 -8.04 11.34 9.09
N GLU A 289 -6.81 11.81 8.90
CA GLU A 289 -5.96 12.41 9.93
C GLU A 289 -5.77 11.53 11.17
N ASP A 290 -5.96 10.21 11.02
CA ASP A 290 -5.81 9.25 12.13
C ASP A 290 -4.38 9.30 12.69
N PRO A 291 -4.19 9.69 13.97
CA PRO A 291 -2.87 9.80 14.57
C PRO A 291 -2.11 8.47 14.58
N ASP A 292 -2.80 7.34 14.58
CA ASP A 292 -2.15 6.02 14.58
C ASP A 292 -1.44 5.73 13.25
N LEU A 293 -1.86 6.35 12.15
CA LEU A 293 -1.22 6.17 10.83
C LEU A 293 -0.08 7.16 10.57
N ARG A 294 -0.01 8.28 11.30
CA ARG A 294 0.91 9.39 10.98
C ARG A 294 2.38 8.94 11.00
N GLN A 295 2.78 8.21 12.04
CA GLN A 295 4.15 7.76 12.17
C GLN A 295 4.50 6.73 11.11
N ASP A 296 3.65 5.74 10.88
CA ASP A 296 3.91 4.68 9.89
C ASP A 296 3.99 5.26 8.47
N ALA A 297 3.09 6.18 8.12
CA ALA A 297 3.16 6.89 6.84
C ALA A 297 4.44 7.73 6.72
N GLN A 298 4.90 8.39 7.79
CA GLN A 298 6.15 9.15 7.76
C GLN A 298 7.39 8.23 7.62
N GLU A 299 7.41 7.09 8.30
CA GLU A 299 8.50 6.11 8.20
C GLU A 299 8.58 5.50 6.80
N ALA A 300 7.44 5.22 6.17
CA ALA A 300 7.39 4.77 4.78
C ALA A 300 8.09 5.79 3.84
N ILE A 301 7.79 7.07 3.99
CA ILE A 301 8.39 8.14 3.18
C ILE A 301 9.89 8.31 3.43
N LYS A 302 10.34 8.19 4.68
CA LYS A 302 11.78 8.20 4.99
C LYS A 302 12.53 7.10 4.24
N PHE A 303 11.92 5.92 4.09
CA PHE A 303 12.53 4.83 3.34
C PHE A 303 12.58 5.11 1.83
N ILE A 304 11.55 5.72 1.24
CA ILE A 304 11.60 6.20 -0.16
C ILE A 304 12.79 7.14 -0.36
N GLU A 305 12.97 8.11 0.53
CA GLU A 305 14.06 9.08 0.45
C GLU A 305 15.44 8.45 0.62
N PHE A 306 15.56 7.49 1.54
CA PHE A 306 16.76 6.69 1.72
C PHE A 306 17.08 5.85 0.46
N ALA A 307 16.07 5.23 -0.15
CA ALA A 307 16.22 4.34 -1.29
C ALA A 307 16.53 5.06 -2.61
N GLN A 308 16.43 6.40 -2.67
CA GLN A 308 16.68 7.16 -3.88
C GLN A 308 18.17 7.11 -4.28
N HIS A 309 18.43 6.76 -5.54
CA HIS A 309 19.79 6.77 -6.07
C HIS A 309 20.36 8.20 -6.16
N GLY A 310 21.69 8.35 -6.16
CA GLY A 310 22.36 9.66 -6.23
C GLY A 310 22.06 10.46 -7.51
N ALA A 311 21.64 9.80 -8.59
CA ALA A 311 21.14 10.43 -9.82
C ALA A 311 19.62 10.72 -9.79
N GLY A 312 18.96 10.44 -8.66
CA GLY A 312 17.60 10.88 -8.34
C GLY A 312 16.43 9.98 -8.71
N GLY A 313 16.69 8.89 -9.43
CA GLY A 313 15.66 7.89 -9.73
C GLY A 313 15.55 6.78 -8.69
N TRP A 314 14.53 5.94 -8.87
CA TRP A 314 14.35 4.68 -8.14
C TRP A 314 14.18 3.54 -9.12
N ARG A 315 14.59 2.35 -8.70
CA ARG A 315 14.38 1.11 -9.44
C ARG A 315 13.95 0.00 -8.50
N TYR A 316 14.01 -1.25 -8.92
CA TYR A 316 13.44 -2.40 -8.21
C TYR A 316 13.98 -2.58 -6.79
N GLN A 317 15.27 -2.27 -6.57
CA GLN A 317 15.92 -2.33 -5.25
C GLN A 317 16.40 -0.95 -4.78
N PRO A 318 16.50 -0.73 -3.45
CA PRO A 318 17.02 0.52 -2.91
C PRO A 318 18.41 0.88 -3.45
N GLY A 319 18.59 2.13 -3.86
CA GLY A 319 19.86 2.67 -4.34
C GLY A 319 20.23 2.30 -5.78
N GLU A 320 19.39 1.57 -6.52
CA GLU A 320 19.65 1.27 -7.93
C GLU A 320 19.44 2.50 -8.83
N PRO A 321 20.24 2.65 -9.92
CA PRO A 321 19.99 3.67 -10.94
C PRO A 321 18.56 3.56 -11.48
N GLY A 322 17.83 4.67 -11.43
CA GLY A 322 16.39 4.63 -11.59
C GLY A 322 15.87 4.27 -12.97
N ASP A 323 14.60 3.89 -12.98
CA ASP A 323 13.79 3.78 -14.19
C ASP A 323 12.48 4.56 -14.04
N THR A 324 11.87 4.93 -15.16
CA THR A 324 10.65 5.74 -15.16
C THR A 324 9.45 5.01 -14.55
N SER A 325 9.45 3.68 -14.54
CA SER A 325 8.31 2.88 -14.11
C SER A 325 8.15 2.83 -12.58
N VAL A 326 9.22 2.53 -11.84
CA VAL A 326 9.23 2.57 -10.37
C VAL A 326 9.17 4.01 -9.88
N PHE A 327 9.86 4.92 -10.58
CA PHE A 327 9.88 6.34 -10.26
C PHE A 327 8.47 6.93 -10.09
N GLY A 328 7.55 6.61 -10.99
CA GLY A 328 6.17 7.13 -10.94
C GLY A 328 5.47 6.83 -9.61
N TRP A 329 5.58 5.60 -9.11
CA TRP A 329 4.97 5.20 -7.83
C TRP A 329 5.63 5.88 -6.63
N GLN A 330 6.96 6.01 -6.63
CA GLN A 330 7.65 6.71 -5.53
C GLN A 330 7.25 8.18 -5.49
N LEU A 331 7.23 8.86 -6.64
CA LEU A 331 6.85 10.26 -6.70
C LEU A 331 5.38 10.48 -6.28
N MET A 332 4.47 9.56 -6.65
CA MET A 332 3.09 9.59 -6.16
C MET A 332 2.99 9.41 -4.65
N ALA A 333 3.80 8.52 -4.05
CA ALA A 333 3.85 8.38 -2.60
C ALA A 333 4.31 9.67 -1.91
N LEU A 334 5.40 10.29 -2.41
CA LEU A 334 5.87 11.59 -1.92
C LEU A 334 4.78 12.67 -2.06
N LYS A 335 4.07 12.72 -3.20
CA LYS A 335 2.95 13.65 -3.40
C LYS A 335 1.80 13.41 -2.43
N SER A 336 1.42 12.15 -2.18
CA SER A 336 0.38 11.80 -1.21
C SER A 336 0.77 12.19 0.21
N ALA A 337 2.04 12.00 0.58
CA ALA A 337 2.57 12.42 1.87
C ALA A 337 2.48 13.94 2.07
N LEU A 338 2.85 14.71 1.05
CA LEU A 338 2.76 16.17 1.05
C LEU A 338 1.31 16.66 1.18
N ILE A 339 0.36 16.00 0.52
CA ILE A 339 -1.08 16.31 0.69
C ILE A 339 -1.52 16.06 2.14
N GLY A 340 -1.02 15.00 2.77
CA GLY A 340 -1.28 14.69 4.19
C GLY A 340 -0.48 15.53 5.20
N GLY A 341 0.30 16.52 4.77
CA GLY A 341 1.12 17.33 5.68
C GLY A 341 2.24 16.54 6.37
N LEU A 342 2.72 15.47 5.75
CA LEU A 342 3.93 14.74 6.14
C LEU A 342 5.16 15.43 5.57
N GLN A 343 6.32 15.17 6.19
CA GLN A 343 7.58 15.78 5.79
C GLN A 343 8.15 15.03 4.58
N VAL A 344 8.50 15.81 3.56
CA VAL A 344 9.30 15.37 2.40
C VAL A 344 10.43 16.36 2.18
N SER A 345 11.62 15.82 1.93
CA SER A 345 12.88 16.51 1.72
C SER A 345 12.94 17.19 0.35
N SER A 346 13.05 18.53 0.34
CA SER A 346 13.18 19.30 -0.92
C SER A 346 14.37 18.85 -1.79
N PRO A 347 15.57 18.53 -1.24
CA PRO A 347 16.66 17.97 -2.03
C PRO A 347 16.30 16.67 -2.78
N ARG A 348 15.47 15.81 -2.18
CA ARG A 348 15.03 14.54 -2.81
C ARG A 348 14.07 14.78 -3.98
N ILE A 349 13.22 15.81 -3.86
CA ILE A 349 12.39 16.30 -4.97
C ILE A 349 13.24 16.86 -6.10
N GLY A 350 14.24 17.71 -5.81
CA GLY A 350 15.15 18.24 -6.83
C GLY A 350 15.93 17.15 -7.57
N LEU A 351 16.34 16.09 -6.87
CA LEU A 351 16.92 14.91 -7.50
C LEU A 351 15.91 14.15 -8.39
N ALA A 352 14.64 14.05 -7.97
CA ALA A 352 13.61 13.43 -8.79
C ALA A 352 13.36 14.20 -10.10
N GLU A 353 13.39 15.54 -10.04
CA GLU A 353 13.35 16.39 -11.25
C GLU A 353 14.57 16.15 -12.15
N HIS A 354 15.75 16.07 -11.55
CA HIS A 354 16.98 15.78 -12.28
C HIS A 354 16.91 14.44 -13.01
N PHE A 355 16.40 13.38 -12.36
CA PHE A 355 16.22 12.09 -13.01
C PHE A 355 15.32 12.19 -14.25
N LEU A 356 14.19 12.89 -14.15
CA LEU A 356 13.30 13.11 -15.31
C LEU A 356 14.02 13.82 -16.45
N ASP A 357 14.93 14.76 -16.15
CA ASP A 357 15.76 15.41 -17.18
C ASP A 357 16.72 14.45 -17.87
N THR A 358 17.19 13.40 -17.20
CA THR A 358 18.12 12.42 -17.79
C THR A 358 17.44 11.43 -18.75
N VAL A 359 16.12 11.23 -18.62
CA VAL A 359 15.36 10.26 -19.42
C VAL A 359 14.38 10.90 -20.40
N GLN A 360 14.36 12.24 -20.50
CA GLN A 360 13.46 12.97 -21.40
C GLN A 360 14.02 13.16 -22.82
N THR A 361 13.11 13.39 -23.76
CA THR A 361 13.39 13.94 -25.10
C THR A 361 12.43 15.10 -25.41
N ASP A 362 12.72 15.87 -26.46
CA ASP A 362 11.92 17.04 -26.87
C ASP A 362 11.61 17.99 -25.69
N GLN A 363 12.67 18.34 -24.94
CA GLN A 363 12.61 19.25 -23.78
C GLN A 363 11.67 18.80 -22.65
N GLY A 364 11.29 17.52 -22.60
CA GLY A 364 10.37 16.99 -21.58
C GLY A 364 8.96 16.70 -22.07
N ALA A 365 8.71 16.76 -23.38
CA ALA A 365 7.45 16.30 -23.96
C ALA A 365 7.33 14.76 -23.99
N TYR A 366 8.46 14.03 -24.03
CA TYR A 366 8.48 12.57 -24.05
C TYR A 366 9.57 12.01 -23.13
N TYR A 367 9.41 10.74 -22.74
CA TYR A 367 10.32 10.09 -21.81
C TYR A 367 10.59 8.65 -22.23
N GLY A 368 11.79 8.15 -21.92
CA GLY A 368 12.17 6.74 -22.05
C GLY A 368 12.25 6.02 -20.71
N TYR A 369 12.71 4.77 -20.71
CA TYR A 369 12.69 3.90 -19.52
C TYR A 369 13.87 4.17 -18.56
N GLN A 370 15.11 4.01 -19.04
CA GLN A 370 16.34 4.31 -18.29
C GLN A 370 17.26 5.29 -19.02
N ARG A 371 16.87 5.67 -20.24
CA ARG A 371 17.60 6.54 -21.15
C ARG A 371 16.57 7.42 -21.87
N PRO A 372 17.00 8.54 -22.48
CA PRO A 372 16.15 9.36 -23.32
C PRO A 372 15.37 8.52 -24.34
N GLY A 373 14.07 8.74 -24.43
CA GLY A 373 13.21 8.03 -25.37
C GLY A 373 11.85 8.69 -25.54
N LYS A 374 11.02 8.05 -26.36
CA LYS A 374 9.63 8.42 -26.62
C LYS A 374 8.79 7.14 -26.70
N GLN A 375 8.29 6.69 -25.56
CA GLN A 375 7.36 5.57 -25.46
C GLN A 375 6.07 6.02 -24.77
N PRO A 376 4.88 5.52 -25.15
CA PRO A 376 3.61 5.98 -24.57
C PRO A 376 3.58 5.87 -23.04
N THR A 377 3.93 4.71 -22.48
CA THR A 377 3.92 4.41 -21.04
C THR A 377 4.89 5.27 -20.24
N THR A 378 6.15 5.36 -20.64
CA THR A 378 7.11 6.19 -19.91
C THR A 378 6.82 7.67 -20.08
N SER A 379 6.31 8.08 -21.25
CA SER A 379 5.90 9.47 -21.47
C SER A 379 4.71 9.86 -20.62
N SER A 380 3.70 8.99 -20.45
CA SER A 380 2.57 9.29 -19.55
C SER A 380 3.01 9.41 -18.10
N ILE A 381 3.93 8.54 -17.63
CA ILE A 381 4.49 8.63 -16.28
C ILE A 381 5.30 9.93 -16.10
N GLY A 382 6.20 10.24 -17.04
CA GLY A 382 7.02 11.45 -16.97
C GLY A 382 6.18 12.72 -17.01
N LEU A 383 5.17 12.79 -17.87
CA LEU A 383 4.24 13.93 -17.94
C LEU A 383 3.43 14.08 -16.65
N LEU A 384 2.85 12.99 -16.12
CA LEU A 384 2.12 13.05 -14.85
C LEU A 384 3.03 13.51 -13.71
N SER A 385 4.25 12.99 -13.67
CA SER A 385 5.27 13.37 -12.70
C SER A 385 5.56 14.86 -12.77
N ARG A 386 5.75 15.41 -13.97
CA ARG A 386 5.95 16.85 -14.17
C ARG A 386 4.74 17.68 -13.72
N MET A 387 3.52 17.20 -13.94
CA MET A 387 2.32 17.88 -13.41
C MET A 387 2.34 17.94 -11.88
N TYR A 388 2.72 16.85 -11.20
CA TYR A 388 2.85 16.83 -9.73
C TYR A 388 4.00 17.70 -9.21
N LEU A 389 5.04 17.87 -10.02
CA LEU A 389 6.18 18.78 -9.77
C LEU A 389 5.87 20.23 -10.17
N GLY A 390 4.63 20.55 -10.54
CA GLY A 390 4.19 21.94 -10.70
C GLY A 390 4.22 22.48 -12.13
N TRP A 391 4.43 21.64 -13.16
CA TRP A 391 4.22 22.10 -14.54
C TRP A 391 2.80 22.60 -14.73
N ARG A 392 2.68 23.77 -15.36
CA ARG A 392 1.39 24.41 -15.64
C ARG A 392 0.63 23.67 -16.73
N ARG A 393 -0.70 23.74 -16.67
CA ARG A 393 -1.60 23.14 -17.66
C ARG A 393 -1.33 23.61 -19.10
N ASP A 394 -0.89 24.85 -19.26
CA ASP A 394 -0.58 25.51 -20.53
C ASP A 394 0.89 25.39 -20.95
N ASP A 395 1.71 24.63 -20.21
CA ASP A 395 3.10 24.39 -20.60
C ASP A 395 3.16 23.73 -21.99
N PRO A 396 3.87 24.35 -22.97
CA PRO A 396 3.93 23.84 -24.34
C PRO A 396 4.46 22.41 -24.45
N ARG A 397 5.34 21.98 -23.53
CA ARG A 397 5.90 20.62 -23.50
C ARG A 397 4.83 19.62 -23.07
N LEU A 398 4.06 19.98 -22.04
CA LEU A 398 2.92 19.19 -21.55
C LEU A 398 1.86 19.03 -22.63
N ILE A 399 1.54 20.11 -23.36
CA ILE A 399 0.59 20.09 -24.47
C ILE A 399 1.05 19.14 -25.59
N ARG A 400 2.33 19.19 -25.98
CA ARG A 400 2.88 18.28 -27.00
C ARG A 400 2.82 16.82 -26.54
N GLY A 401 3.20 16.56 -25.29
CA GLY A 401 3.13 15.23 -24.69
C GLY A 401 1.69 14.69 -24.61
N ALA A 402 0.74 15.49 -24.13
CA ALA A 402 -0.67 15.12 -24.06
C ALA A 402 -1.26 14.84 -25.45
N LYS A 403 -0.91 15.65 -26.47
CA LYS A 403 -1.34 15.40 -27.86
C LYS A 403 -0.77 14.10 -28.42
N PHE A 404 0.46 13.75 -28.07
CA PHE A 404 1.03 12.44 -28.40
C PHE A 404 0.21 11.31 -27.77
N LEU A 405 -0.09 11.37 -26.47
CA LEU A 405 -0.95 10.38 -25.81
C LEU A 405 -2.36 10.32 -26.43
N ALA A 406 -2.97 11.46 -26.76
CA ALA A 406 -4.26 11.51 -27.42
C ALA A 406 -4.25 10.86 -28.82
N THR A 407 -3.11 10.87 -29.50
CA THR A 407 -2.91 10.23 -30.80
C THR A 407 -2.75 8.71 -30.64
N GLU A 408 -2.00 8.27 -29.63
CA GLU A 408 -1.85 6.85 -29.30
C GLU A 408 -3.19 6.23 -28.83
N GLY A 409 -3.99 7.00 -28.08
CA GLY A 409 -5.26 6.54 -27.53
C GLY A 409 -5.09 5.52 -26.39
N PRO A 410 -6.21 5.08 -25.78
CA PRO A 410 -6.18 4.06 -24.74
C PRO A 410 -5.82 2.68 -25.32
N SER A 411 -5.09 1.88 -24.55
CA SER A 411 -4.76 0.50 -24.90
C SER A 411 -5.83 -0.47 -24.43
N LYS A 412 -6.15 -1.49 -25.24
CA LYS A 412 -7.01 -2.62 -24.80
C LYS A 412 -6.25 -3.64 -23.97
N ARG A 413 -4.91 -3.55 -23.94
CA ARG A 413 -4.03 -4.57 -23.35
C ARG A 413 -3.23 -4.03 -22.18
N ASP A 414 -2.79 -2.77 -22.22
CA ASP A 414 -1.87 -2.23 -21.23
C ASP A 414 -2.60 -1.30 -20.24
N MET A 415 -3.04 -1.86 -19.12
CA MET A 415 -3.72 -1.10 -18.06
C MET A 415 -2.74 -0.20 -17.28
N TYR A 416 -1.46 -0.56 -17.25
CA TYR A 416 -0.43 0.26 -16.61
C TYR A 416 -0.28 1.60 -17.33
N TYR A 417 -0.12 1.55 -18.65
CA TYR A 417 -0.15 2.71 -19.52
C TYR A 417 -1.44 3.50 -19.35
N ASN A 418 -2.59 2.82 -19.43
CA ASN A 418 -3.88 3.49 -19.32
C ASN A 418 -4.04 4.22 -18.00
N TYR A 419 -3.58 3.66 -16.89
CA TYR A 419 -3.65 4.31 -15.58
C TYR A 419 -2.93 5.66 -15.60
N TYR A 420 -1.67 5.70 -16.01
CA TYR A 420 -0.90 6.95 -16.06
C TYR A 420 -1.43 7.91 -17.13
N ALA A 421 -1.72 7.42 -18.33
CA ALA A 421 -2.19 8.26 -19.44
C ALA A 421 -3.57 8.86 -19.14
N THR A 422 -4.49 8.09 -18.52
CA THR A 422 -5.80 8.61 -18.11
C THR A 422 -5.65 9.75 -17.12
N ASN A 423 -4.74 9.67 -16.14
CA ASN A 423 -4.49 10.78 -15.21
C ASN A 423 -3.98 12.04 -15.93
N VAL A 424 -3.04 11.89 -16.88
CA VAL A 424 -2.55 13.00 -17.71
C VAL A 424 -3.69 13.62 -18.52
N MET A 425 -4.46 12.81 -19.23
CA MET A 425 -5.56 13.27 -20.08
C MET A 425 -6.66 13.94 -19.24
N ALA A 426 -7.00 13.38 -18.07
CA ALA A 426 -8.01 13.92 -17.17
C ALA A 426 -7.59 15.27 -16.57
N HIS A 427 -6.33 15.45 -16.20
CA HIS A 427 -5.82 16.75 -15.74
C HIS A 427 -5.72 17.77 -16.87
N ARG A 428 -5.42 17.33 -18.10
CA ARG A 428 -5.40 18.22 -19.27
C ARG A 428 -6.80 18.68 -19.66
N GLY A 429 -7.80 17.79 -19.57
CA GLY A 429 -9.19 18.03 -19.95
C GLY A 429 -9.37 18.35 -21.44
N GLY A 430 -10.54 18.89 -21.79
CA GLY A 430 -10.85 19.29 -23.17
C GLY A 430 -11.30 18.14 -24.09
N PRO A 431 -11.42 18.37 -25.41
CA PRO A 431 -11.99 17.38 -26.33
C PRO A 431 -11.21 16.07 -26.42
N GLU A 432 -9.88 16.13 -26.27
CA GLU A 432 -9.01 14.94 -26.26
C GLU A 432 -9.30 14.05 -25.05
N TRP A 433 -9.57 14.65 -23.87
CA TRP A 433 -10.02 13.92 -22.69
C TRP A 433 -11.39 13.28 -22.90
N THR A 434 -12.36 14.02 -23.43
CA THR A 434 -13.71 13.48 -23.67
C THR A 434 -13.63 12.24 -24.56
N LYS A 435 -12.89 12.32 -25.68
CA LYS A 435 -12.70 11.17 -26.58
C LYS A 435 -12.01 9.99 -25.88
N TRP A 436 -10.91 10.25 -25.16
CA TRP A 436 -10.17 9.23 -24.42
C TRP A 436 -11.07 8.52 -23.41
N ASN A 437 -11.80 9.31 -22.61
CA ASN A 437 -12.67 8.84 -21.56
C ASN A 437 -13.80 7.99 -22.13
N ASP A 438 -14.51 8.49 -23.15
CA ASP A 438 -15.63 7.79 -23.76
C ASP A 438 -15.19 6.44 -24.34
N GLU A 439 -14.01 6.35 -24.93
CA GLU A 439 -13.49 5.08 -25.46
C GLU A 439 -13.15 4.09 -24.34
N LEU A 440 -12.33 4.52 -23.37
CA LEU A 440 -11.82 3.63 -22.32
C LEU A 440 -12.89 3.24 -21.30
N SER A 441 -13.72 4.18 -20.83
CA SER A 441 -14.74 3.88 -19.83
C SER A 441 -15.79 2.92 -20.38
N ASN A 442 -16.22 3.09 -21.63
CA ASN A 442 -17.15 2.18 -22.28
C ASN A 442 -16.54 0.79 -22.48
N TYR A 443 -15.27 0.72 -22.86
CA TYR A 443 -14.56 -0.56 -22.96
C TYR A 443 -14.48 -1.28 -21.61
N LEU A 444 -14.09 -0.59 -20.54
CA LEU A 444 -13.98 -1.18 -19.20
C LEU A 444 -15.35 -1.65 -18.69
N VAL A 445 -16.40 -0.83 -18.79
CA VAL A 445 -17.75 -1.24 -18.36
C VAL A 445 -18.22 -2.47 -19.13
N LYS A 446 -18.00 -2.52 -20.45
CA LYS A 446 -18.43 -3.65 -21.29
C LYS A 446 -17.62 -4.93 -21.07
N SER A 447 -16.35 -4.81 -20.73
CA SER A 447 -15.42 -5.95 -20.59
C SER A 447 -15.37 -6.53 -19.17
N GLN A 448 -16.01 -5.89 -18.19
CA GLN A 448 -16.04 -6.39 -16.80
C GLN A 448 -16.73 -7.75 -16.76
N SER A 449 -16.09 -8.73 -16.11
CA SER A 449 -16.64 -10.07 -16.02
C SER A 449 -17.91 -10.08 -15.19
N ASN A 450 -18.92 -10.83 -15.64
CA ASN A 450 -20.15 -11.14 -14.92
C ASN A 450 -20.24 -12.63 -14.56
N ARG A 451 -19.12 -13.37 -14.68
CA ARG A 451 -19.08 -14.82 -14.56
C ARG A 451 -18.68 -15.25 -13.16
N LEU A 452 -19.58 -15.90 -12.43
CA LEU A 452 -19.28 -16.65 -11.18
C LEU A 452 -18.31 -15.89 -10.25
N TYR A 453 -17.17 -16.51 -9.92
CA TYR A 453 -16.14 -16.00 -9.01
C TYR A 453 -15.25 -14.91 -9.61
N GLU A 454 -15.46 -14.57 -10.87
CA GLU A 454 -14.81 -13.45 -11.55
C GLU A 454 -15.73 -12.23 -11.66
N ALA A 455 -16.98 -12.33 -11.21
CA ALA A 455 -17.95 -11.24 -11.33
C ALA A 455 -17.42 -9.95 -10.66
N GLY A 456 -17.32 -8.88 -11.44
CA GLY A 456 -16.76 -7.60 -11.00
C GLY A 456 -15.27 -7.39 -11.31
N SER A 457 -14.55 -8.41 -11.76
CA SER A 457 -13.13 -8.32 -12.12
C SER A 457 -12.89 -8.07 -13.60
N TRP A 458 -11.64 -7.74 -13.94
CA TRP A 458 -11.17 -7.68 -15.33
C TRP A 458 -9.98 -8.59 -15.57
N ARG A 459 -9.92 -9.14 -16.77
CA ARG A 459 -8.76 -9.82 -17.36
C ARG A 459 -8.48 -9.18 -18.71
N PHE A 460 -7.23 -8.79 -18.93
CA PHE A 460 -6.73 -8.33 -20.23
C PHE A 460 -5.51 -9.17 -20.59
N ASP A 461 -5.19 -9.31 -21.87
CA ASP A 461 -3.92 -9.90 -22.31
C ASP A 461 -2.78 -8.86 -22.13
N ASP A 462 -2.63 -8.40 -20.90
CA ASP A 462 -1.73 -7.35 -20.42
C ASP A 462 -0.29 -7.85 -20.34
N PRO A 463 0.72 -7.03 -20.70
CA PRO A 463 2.12 -7.42 -20.61
C PRO A 463 2.55 -7.92 -19.22
N TYR A 464 1.88 -7.47 -18.16
CA TYR A 464 2.18 -7.80 -16.76
C TYR A 464 1.15 -8.73 -16.13
N LEU A 465 0.31 -9.37 -16.95
CA LEU A 465 -0.71 -10.32 -16.47
C LEU A 465 -0.05 -11.51 -15.77
N GLU A 466 1.11 -11.98 -16.23
CA GLU A 466 1.78 -13.14 -15.64
C GLU A 466 2.23 -12.86 -14.20
N GLU A 467 2.77 -11.68 -13.92
CA GLU A 467 3.25 -11.30 -12.60
C GLU A 467 2.11 -10.87 -11.68
N GLY A 468 1.26 -9.93 -12.13
CA GLY A 468 0.23 -9.29 -11.30
C GLY A 468 -1.14 -9.98 -11.32
N GLY A 469 -1.43 -10.75 -12.37
CA GLY A 469 -2.69 -11.46 -12.52
C GLY A 469 -3.94 -10.57 -12.59
N ARG A 470 -5.08 -11.22 -12.38
CA ARG A 470 -6.40 -10.60 -12.36
C ARG A 470 -6.58 -9.56 -11.26
N LEU A 471 -5.91 -9.74 -10.12
CA LEU A 471 -5.95 -8.75 -9.04
C LEU A 471 -5.40 -7.41 -9.51
N TYR A 472 -4.21 -7.43 -10.13
CA TYR A 472 -3.56 -6.26 -10.68
C TYR A 472 -4.41 -5.52 -11.71
N THR A 473 -4.91 -6.24 -12.73
CA THR A 473 -5.74 -5.63 -13.78
C THR A 473 -7.04 -5.06 -13.24
N THR A 474 -7.64 -5.72 -12.24
CA THR A 474 -8.88 -5.26 -11.61
C THR A 474 -8.66 -3.98 -10.81
N CYS A 475 -7.57 -3.90 -10.03
CA CYS A 475 -7.25 -2.70 -9.26
C CYS A 475 -6.96 -1.50 -10.18
N LEU A 476 -6.17 -1.70 -11.25
CA LEU A 476 -5.89 -0.62 -12.20
C LEU A 476 -7.15 -0.15 -12.94
N ALA A 477 -7.99 -1.08 -13.42
CA ALA A 477 -9.25 -0.74 -14.08
C ALA A 477 -10.21 0.03 -13.15
N ALA A 478 -10.32 -0.37 -11.88
CA ALA A 478 -11.10 0.36 -10.89
C ALA A 478 -10.56 1.79 -10.71
N MET A 479 -9.26 1.95 -10.47
CA MET A 479 -8.66 3.28 -10.29
C MET A 479 -8.77 4.18 -11.53
N ILE A 480 -8.74 3.61 -12.74
CA ILE A 480 -9.00 4.35 -13.99
C ILE A 480 -10.42 4.93 -13.98
N LEU A 481 -11.42 4.13 -13.55
CA LEU A 481 -12.82 4.57 -13.47
C LEU A 481 -13.11 5.52 -12.28
N GLU A 482 -12.16 5.68 -11.35
CA GLU A 482 -12.24 6.63 -10.24
C GLU A 482 -11.67 8.01 -10.58
N VAL A 483 -11.00 8.18 -11.72
CA VAL A 483 -10.23 9.40 -12.09
C VAL A 483 -11.02 10.71 -11.98
N TYR A 484 -12.35 10.64 -12.06
CA TYR A 484 -13.26 11.78 -11.93
C TYR A 484 -13.23 12.44 -10.54
N TYR A 485 -12.93 11.68 -9.48
CA TYR A 485 -12.97 12.15 -8.10
C TYR A 485 -11.77 11.74 -7.26
N ARG A 486 -10.99 10.76 -7.72
CA ARG A 486 -9.84 10.21 -6.99
C ARG A 486 -8.80 11.26 -6.62
N HIS A 487 -8.48 12.14 -7.56
CA HIS A 487 -7.62 13.29 -7.33
C HIS A 487 -8.37 14.54 -7.77
N MET A 488 -8.42 15.55 -6.90
CA MET A 488 -8.92 16.86 -7.29
C MET A 488 -8.06 17.40 -8.45
N PRO A 489 -8.62 18.23 -9.34
CA PRO A 489 -7.83 18.81 -10.43
C PRO A 489 -6.58 19.50 -9.89
N LEU A 490 -5.42 19.20 -10.50
CA LEU A 490 -4.18 19.94 -10.23
C LEU A 490 -4.28 21.41 -10.64
N TYR A 491 -5.19 21.70 -11.58
CA TYR A 491 -5.39 23.00 -12.18
C TYR A 491 -6.84 23.41 -11.96
N SER A 492 -7.08 24.29 -10.99
CA SER A 492 -8.36 24.95 -10.75
C SER A 492 -8.09 26.44 -10.49
N ASP A 493 -9.10 27.31 -10.60
CA ASP A 493 -8.93 28.73 -10.23
C ASP A 493 -8.58 28.92 -8.73
N GLN A 494 -8.60 27.84 -7.94
CA GLN A 494 -8.17 27.75 -6.55
C GLN A 494 -6.83 27.01 -6.37
N SER A 495 -6.22 26.46 -7.42
CA SER A 495 -4.89 25.84 -7.34
C SER A 495 -3.84 26.95 -7.33
N ILE A 496 -3.32 27.26 -6.15
CA ILE A 496 -2.27 28.25 -5.97
C ILE A 496 -1.00 27.77 -6.72
N GLU A 497 -0.33 28.72 -7.38
CA GLU A 497 0.86 28.50 -8.17
C GLU A 497 2.01 27.94 -7.32
N PHE A 498 2.68 26.91 -7.84
CA PHE A 498 3.96 26.46 -7.31
C PHE A 498 5.06 27.36 -7.89
N ALA A 499 5.72 28.12 -7.03
CA ALA A 499 7.03 28.71 -7.32
C ALA A 499 8.00 28.12 -6.29
N PHE A 500 9.05 27.46 -6.78
CA PHE A 500 10.13 26.92 -5.96
C PHE A 500 11.05 28.03 -5.45
#